data_AF-A0A1G3UJM5-F1
#
_entry.id   AF-A0A1G3UJM5-F1
#
_cell.length_a   1.000
_cell.length_b   1.000
_cell.length_c   1.000
_cell.angle_alpha   90.00
_cell.angle_beta   90.00
_cell.angle_gamma   90.00
#
_symmetry.space_group_name_H-M   'P 1'
#
loop_
_entity.id
_entity.type
_entity.pdbx_description
1 polymer ?
#
loop_
_entity_poly.entity_id
_entity_poly.type
_entity_poly.pdbx_seq_one_letter_code
_entity_poly.pdbx_strand_id
1 'polypeptide(L)'
;MLMTAYINHMVDKMHAHFDIKDLIDLSLEYMKPILLDDEALSIDFIIINYKSVTMEYAKFAMPPSLLQSIDNTITKIKSNNPPLSKYTTTFTISNIDISKIIKFLFYSDGVVENSVRYDNKLYMDFIEEDFSSSFTKDEFREKLLWKIDDQEDDMTFIFINQLTINSRISHIKELFPSTLEALEEANDWYSNIWSTFTNNYKLSYNAGVVFTELFMNAYEHGNLGLDSETKHKLLSEDSYFTTLEEKQKDCKKKITVSIDTITHNSSKYITTTIKDEGEGFDTQILSKIFRDKKNFNGRGVYVSRQSSLGIYYNSTGNTVLFLHKLEE
;
A
#
# COMPACT_ATOMS: atom_id res chain seq x y z
N MET A 1 -10.85 15.34 14.08
CA MET A 1 -9.50 15.91 13.82
C MET A 1 -8.62 16.03 15.07
N LEU A 2 -9.09 16.62 16.18
CA LEU A 2 -8.31 16.75 17.43
C LEU A 2 -7.81 15.42 17.98
N MET A 3 -8.68 14.41 18.01
CA MET A 3 -8.36 13.07 18.50
C MET A 3 -7.25 12.40 17.69
N THR A 4 -7.38 12.40 16.36
CA THR A 4 -6.40 11.82 15.45
C THR A 4 -5.03 12.49 15.59
N ALA A 5 -5.00 13.83 15.73
CA ALA A 5 -3.76 14.56 15.93
C ALA A 5 -3.08 14.20 17.27
N TYR A 6 -3.86 14.07 18.35
CA TYR A 6 -3.35 13.63 19.64
C TYR A 6 -2.82 12.19 19.59
N ILE A 7 -3.58 11.25 19.00
CA ILE A 7 -3.14 9.86 18.84
C ILE A 7 -1.82 9.79 18.06
N ASN A 8 -1.71 10.50 16.93
CA ASN A 8 -0.47 10.53 16.14
C ASN A 8 0.71 11.03 16.97
N HIS A 9 0.54 12.12 17.73
CA HIS A 9 1.58 12.65 18.61
C HIS A 9 2.00 11.66 19.71
N MET A 10 1.06 10.90 20.27
CA MET A 10 1.36 9.89 21.28
C MET A 10 2.06 8.68 20.69
N VAL A 11 1.65 8.22 19.50
CA VAL A 11 2.35 7.17 18.75
C VAL A 11 3.80 7.59 18.48
N ASP A 12 4.02 8.83 18.03
CA ASP A 12 5.36 9.35 17.78
C ASP A 12 6.21 9.37 19.06
N LYS A 13 5.63 9.72 20.20
CA LYS A 13 6.34 9.73 21.50
C LYS A 13 6.68 8.35 22.05
N MET A 14 5.83 7.35 21.80
CA MET A 14 6.00 6.00 22.35
C MET A 14 7.19 5.25 21.73
N HIS A 15 7.63 5.63 20.52
CA HIS A 15 8.78 5.06 19.82
C HIS A 15 8.88 3.52 19.97
N ALA A 16 9.95 3.01 20.59
CA ALA A 16 10.23 1.58 20.74
C ALA A 16 9.40 0.87 21.84
N HIS A 17 8.66 1.62 22.68
CA HIS A 17 7.90 1.09 23.81
C HIS A 17 6.39 1.26 23.59
N PHE A 18 5.93 0.98 22.37
CA PHE A 18 4.54 1.10 22.02
C PHE A 18 3.68 0.03 22.71
N ASP A 19 2.63 0.47 23.40
CA ASP A 19 1.64 -0.38 24.06
C ASP A 19 0.22 0.13 23.74
N ILE A 20 -0.65 -0.76 23.26
CA ILE A 20 -2.00 -0.39 22.83
C ILE A 20 -2.88 0.05 23.99
N LYS A 21 -2.71 -0.57 25.16
CA LYS A 21 -3.51 -0.26 26.35
C LYS A 21 -3.17 1.14 26.83
N ASP A 22 -1.89 1.46 26.92
CA ASP A 22 -1.42 2.80 27.31
C ASP A 22 -1.91 3.85 26.29
N LEU A 23 -1.90 3.55 24.98
CA LEU A 23 -2.44 4.46 23.97
C LEU A 23 -3.94 4.71 24.17
N ILE A 24 -4.73 3.67 24.47
CA ILE A 24 -6.16 3.78 24.71
C ILE A 24 -6.43 4.55 26.02
N ASP A 25 -5.69 4.27 27.10
CA ASP A 25 -5.82 4.97 28.38
C ASP A 25 -5.53 6.47 28.21
N LEU A 26 -4.42 6.82 27.55
CA LEU A 26 -4.05 8.20 27.24
C LEU A 26 -5.08 8.89 26.33
N SER A 27 -5.66 8.13 25.40
CA SER A 27 -6.74 8.59 24.52
C SER A 27 -8.00 8.92 25.33
N LEU A 28 -8.40 8.03 26.25
CA LEU A 28 -9.54 8.24 27.14
C LEU A 28 -9.34 9.45 28.05
N GLU A 29 -8.15 9.61 28.65
CA GLU A 29 -7.82 10.77 29.48
C GLU A 29 -7.94 12.09 28.72
N TYR A 30 -7.45 12.11 27.47
CA TYR A 30 -7.54 13.29 26.61
C TYR A 30 -9.00 13.61 26.21
N MET A 31 -9.82 12.59 25.94
CA MET A 31 -11.19 12.78 25.46
C MET A 31 -12.19 13.16 26.55
N LYS A 32 -12.02 12.65 27.77
CA LYS A 32 -12.96 12.89 28.89
C LYS A 32 -13.34 14.35 29.12
N PRO A 33 -12.42 15.34 29.11
CA PRO A 33 -12.79 16.74 29.27
C PRO A 33 -13.38 17.38 28.00
N ILE A 34 -13.24 16.74 26.83
CA ILE A 34 -13.65 17.28 25.53
C ILE A 34 -15.08 16.83 25.17
N LEU A 35 -15.41 15.57 25.44
CA LEU A 35 -16.70 14.99 25.09
C LEU A 35 -17.83 15.58 25.93
N LEU A 36 -18.97 15.85 25.28
CA LEU A 36 -20.22 16.15 25.98
C LEU A 36 -20.76 14.89 26.67
N ASP A 37 -21.67 15.07 27.63
CA ASP A 37 -22.17 13.97 28.46
C ASP A 37 -23.01 12.95 27.65
N ASP A 38 -23.57 13.39 26.53
CA ASP A 38 -24.41 12.65 25.58
C ASP A 38 -23.67 12.30 24.28
N GLU A 39 -22.38 12.65 24.17
CA GLU A 39 -21.55 12.34 23.01
C GLU A 39 -20.78 11.02 23.21
N ALA A 40 -20.71 10.22 22.15
CA ALA A 40 -19.92 9.01 22.10
C ALA A 40 -19.20 8.88 20.75
N LEU A 41 -18.09 8.15 20.75
CA LEU A 41 -17.22 7.98 19.60
C LEU A 41 -17.16 6.50 19.20
N SER A 42 -17.32 6.28 17.90
CA SER A 42 -16.96 5.02 17.27
C SER A 42 -15.50 5.07 16.84
N ILE A 43 -14.69 4.14 17.34
CA ILE A 43 -13.24 4.11 17.08
C ILE A 43 -12.69 2.69 17.19
N ASP A 44 -11.72 2.38 16.33
CA ASP A 44 -10.97 1.13 16.37
C ASP A 44 -9.48 1.39 16.66
N PHE A 45 -8.95 0.69 17.64
CA PHE A 45 -7.50 0.57 17.87
C PHE A 45 -7.06 -0.82 17.44
N ILE A 46 -6.12 -0.90 16.48
CA ILE A 46 -5.69 -2.17 15.88
C ILE A 46 -4.18 -2.16 15.71
N ILE A 47 -3.52 -3.19 16.20
CA ILE A 47 -2.10 -3.49 15.94
C ILE A 47 -2.04 -4.79 15.15
N ILE A 48 -1.35 -4.75 14.01
CA ILE A 48 -1.02 -5.95 13.23
C ILE A 48 0.49 -6.15 13.33
N ASN A 49 0.92 -7.27 13.91
CA ASN A 49 2.32 -7.65 14.01
C ASN A 49 2.60 -8.89 13.15
N TYR A 50 3.16 -8.67 11.96
CA TYR A 50 3.52 -9.76 11.04
C TYR A 50 4.71 -10.61 11.51
N LYS A 51 5.52 -10.15 12.46
CA LYS A 51 6.64 -10.95 13.01
C LYS A 51 6.15 -11.98 14.01
N SER A 52 5.29 -11.58 14.95
CA SER A 52 4.63 -12.49 15.89
C SER A 52 3.39 -13.16 15.31
N VAL A 53 2.94 -12.67 14.15
CA VAL A 53 1.78 -13.20 13.42
C VAL A 53 0.49 -13.07 14.23
N THR A 54 0.34 -11.94 14.91
CA THR A 54 -0.79 -11.61 15.78
C THR A 54 -1.44 -10.29 15.40
N MET A 55 -2.74 -10.16 15.69
CA MET A 55 -3.45 -8.89 15.66
C MET A 55 -4.13 -8.63 17.00
N GLU A 56 -3.79 -7.50 17.61
CA GLU A 56 -4.43 -7.00 18.82
C GLU A 56 -5.42 -5.89 18.46
N TYR A 57 -6.60 -5.90 19.07
CA TYR A 57 -7.61 -4.90 18.79
C TYR A 57 -8.49 -4.55 19.98
N ALA A 58 -8.92 -3.29 20.01
CA ALA A 58 -10.03 -2.80 20.81
C ALA A 58 -10.94 -1.96 19.91
N LYS A 59 -12.15 -2.47 19.65
CA LYS A 59 -13.11 -1.89 18.71
C LYS A 59 -14.32 -1.35 19.48
N PHE A 60 -14.59 -0.06 19.39
CA PHE A 60 -15.66 0.66 20.09
C PHE A 60 -16.74 1.04 19.08
N ALA A 61 -17.86 0.32 19.07
CA ALA A 61 -19.05 0.58 18.24
C ALA A 61 -18.85 0.75 16.72
N MET A 62 -17.70 0.34 16.18
CA MET A 62 -17.46 0.30 14.73
C MET A 62 -18.07 -0.97 14.10
N PRO A 63 -18.38 -0.93 12.78
CA PRO A 63 -18.78 -2.12 12.04
C PRO A 63 -17.80 -3.29 12.16
N PRO A 64 -18.27 -4.53 11.90
CA PRO A 64 -17.40 -5.70 11.91
C PRO A 64 -16.27 -5.57 10.89
N SER A 65 -15.04 -5.88 11.27
CA SER A 65 -13.94 -5.97 10.32
C SER A 65 -13.94 -7.33 9.62
N LEU A 66 -13.62 -7.38 8.33
CA LEU A 66 -13.57 -8.63 7.57
C LEU A 66 -12.12 -9.09 7.43
N LEU A 67 -11.88 -10.36 7.74
CA LEU A 67 -10.60 -11.02 7.57
C LEU A 67 -10.79 -12.21 6.64
N GLN A 68 -9.95 -12.35 5.62
CA GLN A 68 -9.96 -13.51 4.73
C GLN A 68 -8.71 -14.35 4.92
N SER A 69 -8.90 -15.64 5.15
CA SER A 69 -7.80 -16.61 5.24
C SER A 69 -7.33 -17.12 3.89
N ILE A 70 -6.17 -17.79 3.88
CA ILE A 70 -5.55 -18.47 2.73
C ILE A 70 -6.47 -19.49 2.05
N ASP A 71 -7.46 -20.02 2.76
CA ASP A 71 -8.48 -20.95 2.25
C ASP A 71 -9.76 -20.24 1.75
N ASN A 72 -9.72 -18.91 1.65
CA ASN A 72 -10.82 -18.03 1.26
C ASN A 72 -12.01 -17.97 2.23
N THR A 73 -11.84 -18.43 3.47
CA THR A 73 -12.87 -18.25 4.51
C THR A 73 -12.87 -16.81 5.01
N ILE A 74 -14.05 -16.20 5.13
CA ILE A 74 -14.22 -14.87 5.73
C ILE A 74 -14.58 -15.01 7.21
N THR A 75 -13.84 -14.31 8.06
CA THR A 75 -14.13 -14.16 9.49
C THR A 75 -14.48 -12.71 9.80
N LYS A 76 -15.56 -12.49 10.55
CA LYS A 76 -15.99 -11.17 11.01
C LYS A 76 -15.52 -10.91 12.44
N ILE A 77 -14.77 -9.83 12.63
CA ILE A 77 -14.37 -9.35 13.96
C ILE A 77 -15.31 -8.24 14.38
N LYS A 78 -16.23 -8.56 15.31
CA LYS A 78 -17.20 -7.60 15.85
C LYS A 78 -16.55 -6.66 16.87
N SER A 79 -17.22 -5.54 17.12
CA SER A 79 -16.88 -4.67 18.23
C SER A 79 -16.94 -5.42 19.56
N ASN A 80 -15.90 -5.27 20.38
CA ASN A 80 -15.75 -5.90 21.71
C ASN A 80 -15.90 -4.89 22.85
N ASN A 81 -16.23 -3.63 22.54
CA ASN A 81 -16.45 -2.56 23.50
C ASN A 81 -17.68 -1.73 23.10
N PRO A 82 -18.43 -1.18 24.07
CA PRO A 82 -19.45 -0.17 23.77
C PRO A 82 -18.82 1.08 23.11
N PRO A 83 -19.63 2.00 22.55
CA PRO A 83 -19.12 3.29 22.09
C PRO A 83 -18.25 3.95 23.16
N LEU A 84 -17.17 4.58 22.73
CA LEU A 84 -16.28 5.26 23.65
C LEU A 84 -16.95 6.54 24.13
N SER A 85 -17.09 6.71 25.44
CA SER A 85 -17.71 7.89 26.04
C SER A 85 -16.86 8.43 27.19
N LYS A 86 -17.23 9.60 27.69
CA LYS A 86 -16.65 10.20 28.90
C LYS A 86 -16.72 9.29 30.13
N TYR A 87 -17.69 8.37 30.16
CA TYR A 87 -17.91 7.42 31.26
C TYR A 87 -17.20 6.08 31.06
N THR A 88 -16.48 5.89 29.95
CA THR A 88 -15.70 4.68 29.72
C THR A 88 -14.57 4.58 30.75
N THR A 89 -14.65 3.56 31.59
CA THR A 89 -13.68 3.28 32.68
C THR A 89 -12.89 1.99 32.43
N THR A 90 -13.44 1.08 31.65
CA THR A 90 -12.83 -0.21 31.30
C THR A 90 -13.04 -0.50 29.84
N PHE A 91 -12.09 -1.20 29.24
CA PHE A 91 -12.18 -1.71 27.88
C PHE A 91 -11.50 -3.07 27.77
N THR A 92 -11.85 -3.80 26.72
CA THR A 92 -11.29 -5.10 26.38
C THR A 92 -10.38 -4.96 25.17
N ILE A 93 -9.17 -5.52 25.29
CA ILE A 93 -8.28 -5.76 24.15
C ILE A 93 -8.33 -7.26 23.87
N SER A 94 -8.63 -7.61 22.62
CA SER A 94 -8.62 -8.98 22.14
C SER A 94 -7.38 -9.21 21.29
N ASN A 95 -6.85 -10.42 21.30
CA ASN A 95 -5.74 -10.84 20.45
C ASN A 95 -6.18 -12.02 19.59
N ILE A 96 -5.80 -12.03 18.31
CA ILE A 96 -6.08 -13.13 17.38
C ILE A 96 -4.82 -13.54 16.63
N ASP A 97 -4.72 -14.83 16.33
CA ASP A 97 -3.73 -15.36 15.40
C ASP A 97 -4.11 -14.98 13.97
N ILE A 98 -3.13 -14.44 13.23
CA ILE A 98 -3.32 -14.04 11.83
C ILE A 98 -2.46 -14.87 10.87
N SER A 99 -1.98 -16.04 11.30
CA SER A 99 -1.03 -16.87 10.51
C SER A 99 -1.59 -17.37 9.19
N LYS A 100 -2.92 -17.48 9.13
CA LYS A 100 -3.64 -17.88 7.93
C LYS A 100 -4.32 -16.71 7.24
N ILE A 101 -4.27 -15.49 7.79
CA ILE A 101 -5.03 -14.35 7.28
C ILE A 101 -4.20 -13.60 6.25
N ILE A 102 -4.77 -13.38 5.07
CA ILE A 102 -4.10 -12.72 3.95
C ILE A 102 -4.75 -11.40 3.56
N LYS A 103 -6.06 -11.21 3.81
CA LYS A 103 -6.72 -9.93 3.54
C LYS A 103 -7.47 -9.42 4.75
N PHE A 104 -7.46 -8.10 4.91
CA PHE A 104 -8.15 -7.37 5.96
C PHE A 104 -8.95 -6.22 5.34
N LEU A 105 -10.17 -6.01 5.83
CA LEU A 105 -10.99 -4.85 5.53
C LEU A 105 -11.50 -4.25 6.84
N PHE A 106 -11.13 -3.00 7.09
CA PHE A 106 -11.65 -2.16 8.16
C PHE A 106 -12.43 -1.01 7.52
N TYR A 107 -13.61 -0.68 8.03
CA TYR A 107 -14.49 0.30 7.38
C TYR A 107 -15.43 0.99 8.37
N SER A 108 -15.86 2.20 8.03
CA SER A 108 -16.91 2.95 8.74
C SER A 108 -18.31 2.50 8.32
N ASP A 109 -19.30 2.82 9.14
CA ASP A 109 -20.74 2.68 8.86
C ASP A 109 -21.13 3.33 7.52
N GLY A 110 -20.58 4.50 7.22
CA GLY A 110 -20.76 5.20 5.96
C GLY A 110 -20.36 4.40 4.70
N VAL A 111 -19.72 3.23 4.81
CA VAL A 111 -19.54 2.28 3.68
C VAL A 111 -20.74 1.34 3.51
N VAL A 112 -21.27 0.81 4.60
CA VAL A 112 -22.25 -0.30 4.57
C VAL A 112 -23.71 0.14 4.59
N GLU A 113 -23.99 1.36 5.06
CA GLU A 113 -25.35 1.87 5.23
C GLU A 113 -25.93 2.53 3.98
N ASN A 114 -25.14 2.71 2.91
CA ASN A 114 -25.64 3.31 1.67
C ASN A 114 -26.68 2.43 0.99
N SER A 115 -27.70 3.10 0.44
CA SER A 115 -28.63 2.49 -0.50
C SER A 115 -27.88 2.05 -1.76
N VAL A 116 -28.27 0.88 -2.25
CA VAL A 116 -27.75 0.36 -3.53
C VAL A 116 -28.76 0.57 -4.66
N ARG A 117 -28.29 0.46 -5.90
CA ARG A 117 -29.12 0.51 -7.13
C ARG A 117 -30.15 -0.63 -7.24
N TYR A 118 -30.16 -1.56 -6.28
CA TYR A 118 -31.06 -2.70 -6.23
C TYR A 118 -32.13 -2.45 -5.17
N ASP A 119 -33.40 -2.58 -5.54
CA ASP A 119 -34.54 -2.28 -4.66
C ASP A 119 -34.43 -2.96 -3.28
N ASN A 120 -34.62 -2.15 -2.23
CA ASN A 120 -34.71 -2.55 -0.81
C ASN A 120 -33.50 -3.30 -0.25
N LYS A 121 -32.27 -2.95 -0.66
CA LYS A 121 -31.03 -3.50 -0.10
C LYS A 121 -30.07 -2.40 0.32
N LEU A 122 -29.12 -2.76 1.18
CA LEU A 122 -28.01 -1.89 1.58
C LEU A 122 -26.69 -2.48 1.10
N TYR A 123 -25.62 -1.68 1.09
CA TYR A 123 -24.30 -2.18 0.69
C TYR A 123 -23.76 -3.28 1.62
N MET A 124 -24.22 -3.32 2.89
CA MET A 124 -23.91 -4.40 3.83
C MET A 124 -24.19 -5.80 3.27
N ASP A 125 -25.18 -5.96 2.38
CA ASP A 125 -25.54 -7.24 1.78
C ASP A 125 -24.51 -7.75 0.76
N PHE A 126 -23.61 -6.88 0.27
CA PHE A 126 -22.67 -7.18 -0.82
C PHE A 126 -21.20 -7.11 -0.41
N ILE A 127 -20.90 -6.42 0.70
CA ILE A 127 -19.52 -6.11 1.11
C ILE A 127 -18.62 -7.34 1.24
N GLU A 128 -19.13 -8.48 1.72
CA GLU A 128 -18.34 -9.71 1.88
C GLU A 128 -17.92 -10.31 0.54
N GLU A 129 -18.85 -10.37 -0.42
CA GLU A 129 -18.57 -10.87 -1.76
C GLU A 129 -17.61 -9.93 -2.50
N ASP A 130 -17.86 -8.63 -2.42
CA ASP A 130 -17.01 -7.61 -3.04
C ASP A 130 -15.60 -7.61 -2.42
N PHE A 131 -15.48 -7.76 -1.10
CA PHE A 131 -14.20 -7.89 -0.40
C PHE A 131 -13.45 -9.15 -0.84
N SER A 132 -14.14 -10.30 -0.87
CA SER A 132 -13.53 -11.58 -1.22
C SER A 132 -13.01 -11.60 -2.65
N SER A 133 -13.85 -11.10 -3.57
CA SER A 133 -13.58 -11.09 -5.01
C SER A 133 -12.62 -9.97 -5.46
N SER A 134 -12.29 -9.02 -4.60
CA SER A 134 -11.34 -7.94 -4.91
C SER A 134 -9.92 -8.30 -4.49
N PHE A 135 -8.95 -8.02 -5.35
CA PHE A 135 -7.53 -8.20 -5.07
C PHE A 135 -6.89 -6.90 -4.58
N THR A 136 -7.34 -5.76 -5.09
CA THR A 136 -6.83 -4.44 -4.70
C THR A 136 -7.91 -3.58 -4.05
N LYS A 137 -7.46 -2.54 -3.33
CA LYS A 137 -8.36 -1.52 -2.76
C LYS A 137 -9.16 -0.78 -3.83
N ASP A 138 -8.59 -0.60 -5.03
CA ASP A 138 -9.22 0.16 -6.11
C ASP A 138 -10.31 -0.69 -6.78
N GLU A 139 -10.08 -1.99 -6.98
CA GLU A 139 -11.13 -2.92 -7.43
C GLU A 139 -12.30 -2.99 -6.43
N PHE A 140 -12.00 -3.04 -5.12
CA PHE A 140 -13.04 -3.00 -4.09
C PHE A 140 -13.82 -1.69 -4.15
N ARG A 141 -13.13 -0.55 -4.26
CA ARG A 141 -13.76 0.78 -4.38
C ARG A 141 -14.65 0.86 -5.62
N GLU A 142 -14.19 0.36 -6.76
CA GLU A 142 -14.97 0.37 -8.00
C GLU A 142 -16.26 -0.43 -7.87
N LYS A 143 -16.22 -1.62 -7.25
CA LYS A 143 -17.43 -2.41 -6.97
C LYS A 143 -18.38 -1.70 -6.02
N LEU A 144 -17.84 -1.12 -4.93
CA LEU A 144 -18.61 -0.31 -3.99
C LEU A 144 -19.32 0.85 -4.71
N LEU A 145 -18.58 1.71 -5.40
CA LEU A 145 -19.12 2.89 -6.10
C LEU A 145 -20.08 2.52 -7.23
N TRP A 146 -19.87 1.38 -7.88
CA TRP A 146 -20.79 0.91 -8.91
C TRP A 146 -22.13 0.43 -8.34
N LYS A 147 -22.14 -0.19 -7.14
CA LYS A 147 -23.37 -0.72 -6.52
C LYS A 147 -24.19 0.34 -5.80
N ILE A 148 -23.57 1.33 -5.17
CA ILE A 148 -24.30 2.38 -4.46
C ILE A 148 -25.03 3.30 -5.44
N ASP A 149 -26.19 3.84 -5.02
CA ASP A 149 -26.93 4.82 -5.81
C ASP A 149 -26.24 6.20 -5.71
N ASP A 150 -26.19 6.72 -4.48
CA ASP A 150 -25.47 7.91 -4.06
C ASP A 150 -24.61 7.62 -2.82
N GLN A 151 -23.62 8.48 -2.58
CA GLN A 151 -22.88 8.48 -1.32
C GLN A 151 -23.68 9.28 -0.28
N GLU A 152 -24.28 8.58 0.68
CA GLU A 152 -25.17 9.17 1.69
C GLU A 152 -24.41 9.69 2.92
N ASP A 153 -23.22 9.15 3.19
CA ASP A 153 -22.38 9.48 4.34
C ASP A 153 -20.86 9.40 4.02
N ASP A 154 -20.02 9.81 4.96
CA ASP A 154 -18.57 9.75 4.84
C ASP A 154 -18.03 8.31 4.83
N MET A 155 -17.51 7.89 3.67
CA MET A 155 -16.92 6.57 3.47
C MET A 155 -15.45 6.55 3.86
N THR A 156 -15.11 5.71 4.83
CA THR A 156 -13.72 5.37 5.13
C THR A 156 -13.54 3.85 5.13
N PHE A 157 -12.53 3.35 4.42
CA PHE A 157 -12.09 1.98 4.55
C PHE A 157 -10.57 1.84 4.41
N ILE A 158 -10.03 0.80 5.04
CA ILE A 158 -8.64 0.35 4.94
C ILE A 158 -8.69 -1.08 4.41
N PHE A 159 -8.10 -1.28 3.24
CA PHE A 159 -7.97 -2.59 2.59
C PHE A 159 -6.50 -2.99 2.60
N ILE A 160 -6.21 -4.15 3.18
CA ILE A 160 -4.87 -4.73 3.22
C ILE A 160 -4.93 -6.10 2.56
N ASN A 161 -4.06 -6.34 1.60
CA ASN A 161 -3.89 -7.66 0.98
C ASN A 161 -2.41 -8.03 1.02
N GLN A 162 -2.08 -9.11 1.73
CA GLN A 162 -0.76 -9.66 1.81
C GLN A 162 -0.46 -10.46 0.56
N LEU A 163 0.49 -9.96 -0.23
CA LEU A 163 0.96 -10.66 -1.42
C LEU A 163 1.82 -11.85 -0.99
N THR A 164 1.28 -13.06 -1.15
CA THR A 164 2.05 -14.29 -0.93
C THR A 164 2.85 -14.59 -2.20
N ILE A 165 4.06 -14.04 -2.29
CA ILE A 165 4.97 -14.28 -3.41
C ILE A 165 5.58 -15.68 -3.21
N ASN A 166 4.91 -16.70 -3.73
CA ASN A 166 5.43 -18.07 -3.71
C ASN A 166 6.48 -18.23 -4.81
N SER A 167 7.75 -18.33 -4.42
CA SER A 167 8.93 -18.52 -5.28
C SER A 167 8.91 -19.79 -6.17
N ARG A 168 7.83 -20.57 -6.17
CA ARG A 168 7.76 -21.91 -6.77
C ARG A 168 7.07 -21.97 -8.13
N ILE A 169 6.30 -20.96 -8.55
CA ILE A 169 5.35 -21.12 -9.68
C ILE A 169 5.71 -20.29 -10.92
N SER A 170 6.42 -19.17 -10.81
CA SER A 170 6.96 -18.42 -11.97
C SER A 170 7.82 -17.24 -11.51
N HIS A 171 8.93 -17.53 -10.84
CA HIS A 171 9.87 -16.50 -10.40
C HIS A 171 10.91 -16.28 -11.49
N ILE A 172 10.74 -15.21 -12.28
CA ILE A 172 11.77 -14.77 -13.23
C ILE A 172 12.67 -13.78 -12.49
N LYS A 173 13.98 -13.97 -12.57
CA LYS A 173 14.94 -13.10 -11.93
C LYS A 173 16.13 -12.85 -12.83
N GLU A 174 16.51 -11.59 -12.95
CA GLU A 174 17.66 -11.16 -13.74
C GLU A 174 18.49 -10.11 -12.98
N LEU A 175 19.77 -10.03 -13.31
CA LEU A 175 20.73 -9.19 -12.60
C LEU A 175 21.49 -8.31 -13.60
N PHE A 176 21.28 -6.99 -13.51
CA PHE A 176 21.86 -6.02 -14.42
C PHE A 176 23.01 -5.27 -13.76
N PRO A 177 24.13 -4.99 -14.46
CA PRO A 177 25.12 -4.05 -13.98
C PRO A 177 24.54 -2.63 -13.97
N SER A 178 25.12 -1.74 -13.16
CA SER A 178 24.68 -0.33 -13.09
C SER A 178 25.31 0.48 -14.21
N THR A 179 24.88 0.29 -15.45
CA THR A 179 25.34 1.04 -16.62
C THR A 179 24.18 1.52 -17.47
N LEU A 180 24.41 2.56 -18.29
CA LEU A 180 23.42 3.03 -19.28
C LEU A 180 23.07 1.95 -20.31
N GLU A 181 24.07 1.17 -20.77
CA GLU A 181 23.86 0.04 -21.68
C GLU A 181 22.91 -1.01 -21.07
N ALA A 182 23.10 -1.31 -19.78
CA ALA A 182 22.25 -2.27 -19.08
C ALA A 182 20.81 -1.79 -18.89
N LEU A 183 20.55 -0.48 -18.94
CA LEU A 183 19.20 0.06 -18.92
C LEU A 183 18.45 -0.27 -20.22
N GLU A 184 19.12 -0.17 -21.37
CA GLU A 184 18.54 -0.59 -22.66
C GLU A 184 18.29 -2.10 -22.66
N GLU A 185 19.29 -2.89 -22.26
CA GLU A 185 19.17 -4.35 -22.13
C GLU A 185 18.03 -4.77 -21.20
N ALA A 186 17.88 -4.10 -20.06
CA ALA A 186 16.82 -4.37 -19.10
C ALA A 186 15.43 -4.06 -19.67
N ASN A 187 15.27 -2.97 -20.41
CA ASN A 187 14.01 -2.60 -21.04
C ASN A 187 13.60 -3.59 -22.14
N ASP A 188 14.56 -4.03 -22.96
CA ASP A 188 14.33 -5.04 -23.99
C ASP A 188 13.97 -6.39 -23.36
N TRP A 189 14.73 -6.82 -22.35
CA TRP A 189 14.45 -8.02 -21.57
C TRP A 189 13.04 -7.99 -20.96
N TYR A 190 12.67 -6.87 -20.34
CA TYR A 190 11.37 -6.71 -19.70
C TYR A 190 10.23 -6.74 -20.72
N SER A 191 10.39 -6.06 -21.86
CA SER A 191 9.42 -6.04 -22.95
C SER A 191 9.21 -7.42 -23.56
N ASN A 192 10.31 -8.17 -23.77
CA ASN A 192 10.26 -9.55 -24.25
C ASN A 192 9.51 -10.45 -23.29
N ILE A 193 9.75 -10.35 -21.98
CA ILE A 193 9.01 -11.12 -20.98
C ILE A 193 7.52 -10.77 -21.01
N TRP A 194 7.18 -9.49 -21.04
CA TRP A 194 5.78 -9.04 -21.06
C TRP A 194 5.01 -9.52 -22.30
N SER A 195 5.69 -9.65 -23.44
CA SER A 195 5.10 -10.24 -24.64
C SER A 195 4.66 -11.70 -24.46
N THR A 196 5.27 -12.41 -23.50
CA THR A 196 4.86 -13.80 -23.16
C THR A 196 3.66 -13.86 -22.23
N PHE A 197 3.35 -12.78 -21.50
CA PHE A 197 2.24 -12.71 -20.56
C PHE A 197 0.94 -12.20 -21.19
N THR A 198 1.01 -11.29 -22.16
CA THR A 198 -0.17 -10.69 -22.78
C THR A 198 0.10 -10.15 -24.18
N ASN A 199 -0.92 -10.21 -25.03
CA ASN A 199 -0.93 -9.55 -26.35
C ASN A 199 -1.46 -8.11 -26.28
N ASN A 200 -1.89 -7.64 -25.11
CA ASN A 200 -2.39 -6.28 -24.92
C ASN A 200 -1.22 -5.27 -24.94
N TYR A 201 -0.97 -4.69 -26.12
CA TYR A 201 0.12 -3.73 -26.32
C TYR A 201 0.06 -2.54 -25.35
N LYS A 202 -1.14 -2.03 -25.04
CA LYS A 202 -1.30 -0.89 -24.14
C LYS A 202 -0.86 -1.24 -22.73
N LEU A 203 -1.21 -2.42 -22.24
CA LEU A 203 -0.81 -2.91 -20.93
C LEU A 203 0.71 -3.13 -20.86
N SER A 204 1.28 -3.82 -21.84
CA SER A 204 2.73 -4.06 -21.91
C SER A 204 3.54 -2.76 -22.01
N TYR A 205 3.06 -1.80 -22.81
CA TYR A 205 3.67 -0.47 -22.92
C TYR A 205 3.62 0.28 -21.58
N ASN A 206 2.46 0.31 -20.91
CA ASN A 206 2.30 0.94 -19.60
C ASN A 206 3.25 0.33 -18.57
N ALA A 207 3.35 -1.01 -18.53
CA ALA A 207 4.28 -1.70 -17.66
C ALA A 207 5.74 -1.36 -17.97
N GLY A 208 6.10 -1.25 -19.26
CA GLY A 208 7.44 -0.85 -19.71
C GLY A 208 7.80 0.58 -19.31
N VAL A 209 6.86 1.53 -19.40
CA VAL A 209 7.06 2.91 -18.94
C VAL A 209 7.34 2.96 -17.44
N VAL A 210 6.56 2.24 -16.63
CA VAL A 210 6.77 2.14 -15.18
C VAL A 210 8.13 1.52 -14.88
N PHE A 211 8.47 0.42 -15.58
CA PHE A 211 9.74 -0.27 -15.39
C PHE A 211 10.94 0.62 -15.71
N THR A 212 10.94 1.27 -16.87
CA THR A 212 12.04 2.16 -17.31
C THR A 212 12.33 3.23 -16.28
N GLU A 213 11.28 3.87 -15.77
CA GLU A 213 11.40 4.95 -14.79
C GLU A 213 11.93 4.44 -13.45
N LEU A 214 11.38 3.35 -12.93
CA LEU A 214 11.80 2.80 -11.64
C LEU A 214 13.20 2.18 -11.71
N PHE A 215 13.58 1.58 -12.84
CA PHE A 215 14.92 1.08 -13.08
C PHE A 215 15.93 2.23 -13.17
N MET A 216 15.58 3.31 -13.87
CA MET A 216 16.42 4.51 -13.94
C MET A 216 16.61 5.12 -12.54
N ASN A 217 15.57 5.15 -11.70
CA ASN A 217 15.70 5.61 -10.31
C ASN A 217 16.64 4.72 -9.48
N ALA A 218 16.56 3.39 -9.64
CA ALA A 218 17.48 2.44 -9.01
C ALA A 218 18.93 2.64 -9.47
N TYR A 219 19.14 2.96 -10.74
CA TYR A 219 20.46 3.29 -11.30
C TYR A 219 20.99 4.63 -10.78
N GLU A 220 20.26 5.72 -10.97
CA GLU A 220 20.67 7.09 -10.64
C GLU A 220 20.77 7.34 -9.14
N HIS A 221 19.65 7.16 -8.44
CA HIS A 221 19.48 7.56 -7.05
C HIS A 221 19.96 6.44 -6.11
N GLY A 222 19.73 5.18 -6.48
CA GLY A 222 20.18 4.02 -5.72
C GLY A 222 21.69 3.79 -5.84
N ASN A 223 22.11 3.21 -6.96
CA ASN A 223 23.48 2.72 -7.10
C ASN A 223 24.53 3.83 -7.30
N LEU A 224 24.23 4.87 -8.07
CA LEU A 224 25.16 5.99 -8.31
C LEU A 224 25.08 7.12 -7.27
N GLY A 225 24.07 7.06 -6.39
CA GLY A 225 23.88 8.02 -5.29
C GLY A 225 23.77 9.46 -5.75
N LEU A 226 23.23 9.70 -6.95
CA LEU A 226 22.99 11.04 -7.46
C LEU A 226 21.70 11.56 -6.85
N ASP A 227 21.69 12.63 -6.06
CA ASP A 227 20.44 13.16 -5.52
C ASP A 227 19.65 14.02 -6.56
N SER A 228 18.38 14.30 -6.27
CA SER A 228 17.50 15.03 -7.19
C SER A 228 17.94 16.50 -7.41
N GLU A 229 18.51 17.18 -6.42
CA GLU A 229 18.96 18.56 -6.57
C GLU A 229 20.18 18.64 -7.50
N THR A 230 21.13 17.73 -7.30
CA THR A 230 22.30 17.56 -8.15
C THR A 230 21.89 17.20 -9.58
N LYS A 231 20.89 16.32 -9.77
CA LYS A 231 20.33 16.01 -11.09
C LYS A 231 19.83 17.26 -11.83
N HIS A 232 19.03 18.11 -11.17
CA HIS A 232 18.52 19.33 -11.80
C HIS A 232 19.64 20.29 -12.22
N LYS A 233 20.67 20.42 -11.38
CA LYS A 233 21.85 21.23 -11.71
C LYS A 233 22.59 20.66 -12.93
N LEU A 234 22.87 19.36 -12.95
CA LEU A 234 23.58 18.72 -14.06
C LEU A 234 22.79 18.79 -15.40
N LEU A 235 21.47 18.70 -15.33
CA LEU A 235 20.61 18.89 -16.51
C LEU A 235 20.66 20.34 -17.02
N SER A 236 20.74 21.33 -16.13
CA SER A 236 20.88 22.73 -16.54
C SER A 236 22.25 23.07 -17.11
N GLU A 237 23.26 22.27 -16.80
CA GLU A 237 24.65 22.42 -17.23
C GLU A 237 25.02 21.53 -18.43
N ASP A 238 24.06 20.81 -19.02
CA ASP A 238 24.26 19.82 -20.12
C ASP A 238 25.35 18.76 -19.82
N SER A 239 25.69 18.53 -18.55
CA SER A 239 26.77 17.65 -18.08
C SER A 239 26.26 16.33 -17.47
N TYR A 240 24.95 16.12 -17.52
CA TYR A 240 24.26 15.00 -16.87
C TYR A 240 24.74 13.62 -17.35
N PHE A 241 24.69 13.35 -18.65
CA PHE A 241 25.11 12.03 -19.18
C PHE A 241 26.59 11.76 -18.96
N THR A 242 27.45 12.77 -19.15
CA THR A 242 28.89 12.65 -18.87
C THR A 242 29.15 12.29 -17.40
N THR A 243 28.43 12.91 -16.48
CA THR A 243 28.55 12.61 -15.04
C THR A 243 28.10 11.18 -14.71
N LEU A 244 27.03 10.69 -15.34
CA LEU A 244 26.58 9.31 -15.18
C LEU A 244 27.62 8.31 -15.72
N GLU A 245 28.17 8.58 -16.91
CA GLU A 245 29.22 7.78 -17.53
C GLU A 245 30.50 7.72 -16.68
N GLU A 246 30.85 8.81 -16.00
CA GLU A 246 31.98 8.84 -15.07
C GLU A 246 31.67 8.02 -13.81
N LYS A 247 30.51 8.27 -13.18
CA LYS A 247 30.10 7.57 -11.95
C LYS A 247 29.95 6.07 -12.14
N GLN A 248 29.46 5.62 -13.30
CA GLN A 248 29.25 4.19 -13.54
C GLN A 248 30.55 3.40 -13.71
N LYS A 249 31.66 4.02 -14.14
CA LYS A 249 32.95 3.32 -14.36
C LYS A 249 33.47 2.63 -13.10
N ASP A 250 33.28 3.25 -11.95
CA ASP A 250 33.72 2.72 -10.65
C ASP A 250 32.60 1.98 -9.91
N CYS A 251 31.38 1.96 -10.46
CA CYS A 251 30.22 1.34 -9.83
C CYS A 251 30.20 -0.18 -10.07
N LYS A 252 30.48 -0.94 -9.02
CA LYS A 252 30.37 -2.43 -9.03
C LYS A 252 28.99 -2.94 -8.61
N LYS A 253 28.09 -2.02 -8.24
CA LYS A 253 26.75 -2.34 -7.76
C LYS A 253 25.87 -2.86 -8.90
N LYS A 254 24.89 -3.67 -8.57
CA LYS A 254 23.95 -4.28 -9.51
C LYS A 254 22.50 -3.93 -9.18
N ILE A 255 21.63 -4.10 -10.16
CA ILE A 255 20.19 -3.99 -10.00
C ILE A 255 19.59 -5.37 -10.22
N THR A 256 18.85 -5.84 -9.23
CA THR A 256 18.11 -7.11 -9.32
C THR A 256 16.69 -6.81 -9.75
N VAL A 257 16.23 -7.45 -10.82
CA VAL A 257 14.82 -7.43 -11.22
C VAL A 257 14.21 -8.79 -10.99
N SER A 258 13.02 -8.84 -10.40
CA SER A 258 12.26 -10.07 -10.18
C SER A 258 10.81 -9.88 -10.60
N ILE A 259 10.26 -10.85 -11.30
CA ILE A 259 8.87 -10.84 -11.78
C ILE A 259 8.20 -12.10 -11.26
N ASP A 260 7.06 -11.93 -10.60
CA ASP A 260 6.24 -13.02 -10.09
C ASP A 260 4.80 -12.86 -10.58
N THR A 261 4.13 -13.99 -10.84
CA THR A 261 2.71 -14.04 -11.18
C THR A 261 1.88 -14.49 -9.97
N ILE A 262 0.85 -13.73 -9.66
CA ILE A 262 -0.14 -14.05 -8.63
C ILE A 262 -1.48 -14.32 -9.32
N THR A 263 -2.12 -15.43 -9.00
CA THR A 263 -3.48 -15.73 -9.47
C THR A 263 -4.45 -15.52 -8.31
N HIS A 264 -5.49 -14.72 -8.55
CA HIS A 264 -6.59 -14.53 -7.62
C HIS A 264 -7.91 -14.66 -8.40
N ASN A 265 -8.72 -15.64 -8.01
CA ASN A 265 -9.88 -16.09 -8.78
C ASN A 265 -9.49 -16.43 -10.23
N SER A 266 -10.16 -15.85 -11.22
CA SER A 266 -9.82 -15.97 -12.65
C SER A 266 -8.78 -14.93 -13.11
N SER A 267 -8.48 -13.92 -12.31
CA SER A 267 -7.55 -12.85 -12.68
C SER A 267 -6.11 -13.23 -12.38
N LYS A 268 -5.20 -12.81 -13.25
CA LYS A 268 -3.75 -12.89 -13.03
C LYS A 268 -3.18 -11.51 -12.80
N TYR A 269 -2.21 -11.43 -11.92
CA TYR A 269 -1.51 -10.22 -11.55
C TYR A 269 -0.01 -10.45 -11.69
N ILE A 270 0.70 -9.45 -12.18
CA ILE A 270 2.16 -9.47 -12.31
C ILE A 270 2.73 -8.48 -11.30
N THR A 271 3.59 -8.97 -10.41
CA THR A 271 4.40 -8.12 -9.53
C THR A 271 5.81 -8.05 -10.09
N THR A 272 6.28 -6.84 -10.32
CA THR A 272 7.68 -6.58 -10.68
C THR A 272 8.36 -5.92 -9.49
N THR A 273 9.49 -6.48 -9.06
CA THR A 273 10.35 -5.97 -8.00
C THR A 273 11.68 -5.55 -8.59
N ILE A 274 12.10 -4.32 -8.32
CA ILE A 274 13.42 -3.78 -8.66
C ILE A 274 14.14 -3.48 -7.36
N LYS A 275 15.34 -4.04 -7.19
CA LYS A 275 16.18 -3.83 -6.02
C LYS A 275 17.56 -3.36 -6.43
N ASP A 276 17.98 -2.22 -5.91
CA ASP A 276 19.34 -1.70 -6.00
C ASP A 276 20.19 -2.04 -4.76
N GLU A 277 21.48 -1.75 -4.84
CA GLU A 277 22.46 -1.90 -3.76
C GLU A 277 22.90 -0.53 -3.22
N GLY A 278 22.07 0.50 -3.41
CA GLY A 278 22.19 1.81 -2.81
C GLY A 278 21.86 1.82 -1.32
N GLU A 279 22.13 2.96 -0.69
CA GLU A 279 21.75 3.24 0.70
C GLU A 279 20.22 3.39 0.87
N GLY A 280 19.51 3.55 -0.25
CA GLY A 280 18.07 3.82 -0.28
C GLY A 280 17.75 5.28 0.08
N PHE A 281 16.49 5.55 0.42
CA PHE A 281 16.01 6.89 0.72
C PHE A 281 14.89 6.86 1.77
N ASP A 282 14.62 8.02 2.37
CA ASP A 282 13.50 8.16 3.30
C ASP A 282 12.16 8.06 2.55
N THR A 283 11.53 6.89 2.65
CA THR A 283 10.25 6.60 2.02
C THR A 283 9.09 7.44 2.56
N GLN A 284 9.23 8.11 3.72
CA GLN A 284 8.21 9.04 4.22
C GLN A 284 7.98 10.20 3.27
N ILE A 285 8.98 10.57 2.46
CA ILE A 285 8.87 11.61 1.43
C ILE A 285 7.82 11.24 0.37
N LEU A 286 7.62 9.95 0.07
CA LEU A 286 6.61 9.49 -0.90
C LEU A 286 5.20 9.94 -0.51
N SER A 287 4.88 9.97 0.79
CA SER A 287 3.58 10.45 1.27
C SER A 287 3.32 11.93 0.89
N LYS A 288 4.38 12.75 0.87
CA LYS A 288 4.33 14.16 0.45
C LYS A 288 4.22 14.27 -1.07
N ILE A 289 5.06 13.53 -1.81
CA ILE A 289 5.04 13.48 -3.29
C ILE A 289 3.66 13.07 -3.81
N PHE A 290 3.03 12.09 -3.16
CA PHE A 290 1.72 11.59 -3.58
C PHE A 290 0.53 12.48 -3.19
N ARG A 291 0.70 13.38 -2.21
CA ARG A 291 -0.32 14.36 -1.83
C ARG A 291 -0.21 15.64 -2.66
N ASP A 292 1.00 16.04 -3.01
CA ASP A 292 1.28 17.34 -3.59
C ASP A 292 1.49 17.26 -5.11
N LYS A 293 0.39 17.38 -5.88
CA LYS A 293 0.39 17.30 -7.35
C LYS A 293 1.23 18.39 -8.05
N LYS A 294 1.70 19.41 -7.32
CA LYS A 294 2.30 20.64 -7.88
C LYS A 294 3.83 20.69 -7.83
N ASN A 295 4.50 19.89 -7.00
CA ASN A 295 5.96 19.91 -6.88
C ASN A 295 6.60 18.90 -7.84
N PHE A 296 7.40 19.42 -8.77
CA PHE A 296 7.83 18.76 -10.01
C PHE A 296 8.93 17.69 -9.88
N ASN A 297 9.50 17.50 -8.69
CA ASN A 297 10.63 16.58 -8.45
C ASN A 297 10.07 15.19 -8.04
N GLY A 298 9.61 14.42 -9.01
CA GLY A 298 8.96 13.11 -8.77
C GLY A 298 7.93 12.67 -9.82
N ARG A 299 7.85 13.36 -10.97
CA ARG A 299 6.91 13.06 -12.07
C ARG A 299 6.94 11.58 -12.47
N GLY A 300 8.12 10.98 -12.49
CA GLY A 300 8.32 9.58 -12.84
C GLY A 300 7.59 8.60 -11.94
N VAL A 301 7.79 8.71 -10.62
CA VAL A 301 7.08 7.87 -9.63
C VAL A 301 5.57 8.13 -9.65
N TYR A 302 5.15 9.39 -9.90
CA TYR A 302 3.73 9.73 -10.05
C TYR A 302 3.10 9.10 -11.30
N VAL A 303 3.75 9.19 -12.47
CA VAL A 303 3.30 8.56 -13.73
C VAL A 303 3.25 7.06 -13.57
N SER A 304 4.30 6.48 -12.97
CA SER A 304 4.37 5.05 -12.67
C SER A 304 3.18 4.59 -11.83
N ARG A 305 2.74 5.40 -10.87
CA ARG A 305 1.58 5.07 -10.03
C ARG A 305 0.25 5.14 -10.79
N GLN A 306 0.11 6.01 -11.78
CA GLN A 306 -1.09 6.06 -12.62
C GLN A 306 -1.17 4.88 -13.59
N SER A 307 -0.01 4.36 -14.01
CA SER A 307 0.08 3.26 -14.96
C SER A 307 0.12 1.87 -14.30
N SER A 308 0.11 1.79 -12.97
CA SER A 308 0.13 0.53 -12.20
C SER A 308 -0.96 0.51 -11.12
N LEU A 309 -1.27 -0.69 -10.59
CA LEU A 309 -2.23 -0.85 -9.49
C LEU A 309 -1.66 -0.50 -8.11
N GLY A 310 -0.37 -0.20 -8.04
CA GLY A 310 0.30 0.19 -6.80
C GLY A 310 1.81 0.16 -6.94
N ILE A 311 2.47 1.01 -6.14
CA ILE A 311 3.93 1.08 -6.01
C ILE A 311 4.26 1.08 -4.52
N TYR A 312 5.13 0.17 -4.12
CA TYR A 312 5.48 -0.07 -2.72
C TYR A 312 6.99 -0.11 -2.57
N TYR A 313 7.53 0.73 -1.70
CA TYR A 313 8.95 0.70 -1.34
C TYR A 313 9.14 -0.02 -0.01
N ASN A 314 10.27 -0.70 0.17
CA ASN A 314 10.67 -1.21 1.48
C ASN A 314 11.08 -0.05 2.41
N SER A 315 11.22 -0.33 3.71
CA SER A 315 11.58 0.69 4.70
C SER A 315 12.92 1.39 4.42
N THR A 316 13.87 0.69 3.80
CA THR A 316 15.18 1.26 3.43
C THR A 316 15.08 2.16 2.19
N GLY A 317 14.10 1.94 1.32
CA GLY A 317 13.92 2.69 0.07
C GLY A 317 14.80 2.22 -1.10
N ASN A 318 15.41 1.05 -1.03
CA ASN A 318 16.25 0.47 -2.11
C ASN A 318 15.59 -0.73 -2.81
N THR A 319 14.31 -0.96 -2.54
CA THR A 319 13.53 -1.98 -3.23
C THR A 319 12.14 -1.43 -3.50
N VAL A 320 11.73 -1.46 -4.76
CA VAL A 320 10.40 -1.07 -5.21
C VAL A 320 9.69 -2.26 -5.83
N LEU A 321 8.42 -2.43 -5.45
CA LEU A 321 7.49 -3.39 -6.04
C LEU A 321 6.36 -2.62 -6.69
N PHE A 322 6.00 -2.99 -7.92
CA PHE A 322 4.82 -2.48 -8.59
C PHE A 322 3.96 -3.60 -9.20
N LEU A 323 2.66 -3.34 -9.32
CA LEU A 323 1.65 -4.34 -9.64
C LEU A 323 0.90 -3.98 -10.92
N HIS A 324 0.66 -4.97 -11.78
CA HIS A 324 -0.26 -4.88 -12.91
C HIS A 324 -1.24 -6.05 -12.89
N LYS A 325 -2.45 -5.83 -13.39
CA LYS A 325 -3.42 -6.90 -13.65
C LYS A 325 -3.34 -7.27 -15.12
N LEU A 326 -3.28 -8.56 -15.41
CA LEU A 326 -3.49 -9.08 -16.75
C LEU A 326 -4.99 -9.07 -16.99
N GLU A 327 -5.42 -8.26 -17.95
CA GLU A 327 -6.75 -8.35 -18.54
C GLU A 327 -6.77 -9.56 -19.49
N GLU A 328 -7.84 -10.35 -19.45
CA GLU A 328 -8.04 -11.47 -20.39
C GLU A 328 -8.19 -10.99 -21.84
#